data_AF-A0A1G0HPG3-F1
#
_entry.id   AF-A0A1G0HPG3-F1
#
_cell.length_a   1.000
_cell.length_b   1.000
_cell.length_c   1.000
_cell.angle_alpha   90.00
_cell.angle_beta   90.00
_cell.angle_gamma   90.00
#
_symmetry.space_group_name_H-M   'P 1'
#
loop_
_entity.id
_entity.type
_entity.pdbx_description
1 polymer ?
#
loop_
_entity_poly.entity_id
_entity_poly.type
_entity_poly.pdbx_seq_one_letter_code
_entity_poly.pdbx_strand_id
1 'polypeptide(L)'
;MMIGDVHIGHKMMIRIVAFLLSVIFSTTLYSLLRTIPKEKRTFPLWFIWLCLIPDICYIFQLVIMPFAIPKTLRKAFPNHQEAMLLSNKLVHYGSWFIVFAGLSYVAAIFHVHLVTDGLGITAIVFWVLYWLTAMKFRRERQRFIDETKD
;
A
#
# COMPACT_ATOMS: atom_id res chain seq x y z
N MET A 1 8.03 -6.80 38.96
CA MET A 1 7.96 -5.52 38.22
C MET A 1 8.68 -5.57 36.87
N MET A 2 9.73 -6.39 36.66
CA MET A 2 10.50 -6.39 35.39
C MET A 2 9.80 -6.97 34.13
N ILE A 3 8.76 -7.80 34.25
CA ILE A 3 8.12 -8.46 33.08
C ILE A 3 7.32 -7.44 32.23
N GLY A 4 6.75 -6.41 32.86
CA GLY A 4 5.97 -5.38 32.17
C GLY A 4 6.80 -4.51 31.23
N ASP A 5 8.02 -4.16 31.65
CA ASP A 5 8.90 -3.25 30.91
C ASP A 5 9.39 -3.85 29.59
N VAL A 6 9.68 -5.15 29.58
CA VAL A 6 10.11 -5.88 28.37
C VAL A 6 9.00 -5.90 27.31
N HIS A 7 7.75 -6.04 27.73
CA HIS A 7 6.59 -6.03 26.83
C HIS A 7 6.32 -4.65 26.24
N ILE A 8 6.52 -3.59 27.04
CA ILE A 8 6.39 -2.21 26.57
C ILE A 8 7.48 -1.89 25.54
N GLY A 9 8.73 -2.26 25.82
CA GLY A 9 9.85 -2.08 24.90
C GLY A 9 9.63 -2.76 23.55
N HIS A 10 9.18 -4.03 23.55
CA HIS A 10 8.87 -4.76 22.31
C HIS A 10 7.76 -4.10 21.49
N LYS A 11 6.65 -3.70 22.14
CA LYS A 11 5.54 -3.03 21.46
C LYS A 11 5.99 -1.70 20.85
N MET A 12 6.84 -0.95 21.55
CA MET A 12 7.39 0.31 21.05
C MET A 12 8.30 0.09 19.85
N MET A 13 9.21 -0.89 19.90
CA MET A 13 10.09 -1.23 18.79
C MET A 13 9.31 -1.62 17.54
N ILE A 14 8.29 -2.48 17.66
CA ILE A 14 7.44 -2.89 16.54
C ILE A 14 6.74 -1.68 15.90
N ARG A 15 6.21 -0.74 16.70
CA ARG A 15 5.57 0.47 16.20
C ARG A 15 6.56 1.37 15.44
N ILE A 16 7.78 1.52 15.94
CA ILE A 16 8.83 2.30 15.27
C ILE A 16 9.19 1.67 13.92
N VAL A 17 9.40 0.36 13.88
CA VAL A 17 9.70 -0.36 12.62
C VAL A 17 8.55 -0.23 11.63
N ALA A 18 7.30 -0.43 12.07
CA ALA A 18 6.12 -0.26 11.22
C ALA A 18 5.99 1.17 10.68
N PHE A 19 6.28 2.18 11.50
CA PHE A 19 6.29 3.57 11.09
C PHE A 19 7.35 3.84 10.02
N LEU A 20 8.59 3.36 10.22
CA LEU A 20 9.67 3.50 9.23
C LEU A 20 9.31 2.83 7.90
N LEU A 21 8.77 1.61 7.93
CA LEU A 21 8.29 0.94 6.71
C LEU A 21 7.19 1.73 6.00
N SER A 22 6.28 2.36 6.76
CA SER A 22 5.21 3.21 6.20
C SER A 22 5.76 4.47 5.52
N VAL A 23 6.83 5.06 6.06
CA VAL A 23 7.54 6.19 5.44
C VAL A 23 8.19 5.77 4.11
N ILE A 24 8.88 4.62 4.08
CA ILE A 24 9.52 4.12 2.86
C ILE A 24 8.46 3.76 1.79
N PHE A 25 7.37 3.13 2.20
CA PHE A 25 6.23 2.82 1.34
C PHE A 25 5.63 4.09 0.72
N SER A 26 5.32 5.09 1.56
CA SER A 26 4.75 6.37 1.14
C SER A 26 5.69 7.11 0.18
N THR A 27 6.98 7.12 0.47
CA THR A 27 8.00 7.71 -0.41
C THR A 27 8.07 7.01 -1.77
N THR A 28 7.95 5.68 -1.78
CA THR A 28 7.92 4.88 -3.01
C THR A 28 6.72 5.26 -3.88
N LEU A 29 5.53 5.32 -3.29
CA LEU A 29 4.30 5.71 -3.99
C LEU A 29 4.35 7.17 -4.46
N TYR A 30 4.88 8.07 -3.64
CA TYR A 30 5.07 9.47 -4.00
C TYR A 30 6.00 9.60 -5.21
N SER A 31 7.14 8.91 -5.19
CA SER A 31 8.08 8.90 -6.32
C SER A 31 7.49 8.29 -7.59
N LEU A 32 6.65 7.27 -7.47
CA LEU A 32 5.95 6.64 -8.59
C LEU A 32 4.98 7.63 -9.25
N LEU A 33 4.16 8.30 -8.44
CA LEU A 33 3.06 9.14 -8.92
C LEU A 33 3.48 10.59 -9.24
N ARG A 34 4.57 11.09 -8.66
CA ARG A 34 5.06 12.46 -8.90
C ARG A 34 5.37 12.73 -10.37
N THR A 35 5.74 11.71 -11.14
CA THR A 35 6.10 11.87 -12.56
C THR A 35 4.90 11.88 -13.50
N ILE A 36 3.72 11.45 -13.03
CA ILE A 36 2.51 11.45 -13.82
C ILE A 36 2.00 12.89 -13.90
N PRO A 37 1.65 13.44 -15.08
CA PRO A 37 1.15 14.80 -15.21
C PRO A 37 -0.13 15.01 -14.39
N LYS A 38 -0.36 16.23 -13.86
CA LYS A 38 -1.41 16.50 -12.86
C LYS A 38 -2.81 16.17 -13.39
N GLU A 39 -3.02 16.36 -14.69
CA GLU A 39 -4.27 16.17 -15.42
C GLU A 39 -4.70 14.69 -15.46
N LYS A 40 -3.73 13.77 -15.35
CA LYS A 40 -3.98 12.32 -15.36
C LYS A 40 -4.13 11.73 -13.94
N ARG A 41 -3.88 12.51 -12.89
CA ARG A 41 -3.96 12.05 -11.50
C ARG A 41 -5.42 12.01 -11.04
N THR A 42 -5.82 10.91 -10.39
CA THR A 42 -7.18 10.79 -9.83
C THR A 42 -7.30 11.49 -8.47
N PHE A 43 -6.18 11.75 -7.79
CA PHE A 43 -6.14 12.34 -6.46
C PHE A 43 -4.89 13.24 -6.29
N PRO A 44 -4.89 14.18 -5.33
CA PRO A 44 -3.73 15.04 -5.08
C PRO A 44 -2.52 14.23 -4.60
N LEU A 45 -1.31 14.60 -5.01
CA LEU A 45 -0.11 13.80 -4.65
C LEU A 45 0.20 13.83 -3.14
N TRP A 46 -0.14 14.93 -2.46
CA TRP A 46 0.12 15.10 -1.03
C TRP A 46 -0.69 14.14 -0.16
N PHE A 47 -1.82 13.61 -0.68
CA PHE A 47 -2.68 12.65 0.01
C PHE A 47 -1.89 11.41 0.47
N ILE A 48 -0.85 10.99 -0.27
CA ILE A 48 -0.03 9.81 0.07
C ILE A 48 0.59 9.93 1.48
N TRP A 49 0.89 11.15 1.93
CA TRP A 49 1.47 11.38 3.25
C TRP A 49 0.47 11.17 4.40
N LEU A 50 -0.84 11.15 4.12
CA LEU A 50 -1.86 10.79 5.11
C LEU A 50 -1.74 9.33 5.56
N CYS A 51 -1.04 8.48 4.82
CA CYS A 51 -0.65 7.13 5.25
C CYS A 51 0.25 7.12 6.50
N LEU A 52 0.83 8.25 6.90
CA LEU A 52 1.67 8.33 8.10
C LEU A 52 0.87 8.56 9.39
N ILE A 53 -0.39 8.99 9.27
CA ILE A 53 -1.27 9.21 10.42
C ILE A 53 -2.05 7.92 10.65
N PRO A 54 -1.87 7.18 11.76
CA PRO A 54 -2.40 5.83 11.92
C PRO A 54 -3.91 5.71 11.64
N ASP A 55 -4.72 6.62 12.19
CA ASP A 55 -6.18 6.56 12.08
C ASP A 55 -6.67 6.86 10.66
N ILE A 56 -6.08 7.87 10.01
CA ILE A 56 -6.43 8.26 8.63
C ILE A 56 -5.86 7.26 7.63
N CYS A 57 -4.68 6.71 7.92
CA CYS A 57 -3.96 5.76 7.08
C CYS A 57 -4.81 4.55 6.77
N TYR A 58 -5.56 4.02 7.74
CA TYR A 58 -6.42 2.87 7.49
C TYR A 58 -7.46 3.16 6.40
N ILE A 59 -8.27 4.20 6.58
CA ILE A 59 -9.30 4.62 5.60
C ILE A 59 -8.66 4.92 4.24
N PHE A 60 -7.49 5.57 4.27
CA PHE A 60 -6.75 5.91 3.08
C PHE A 60 -6.29 4.68 2.31
N GLN A 61 -5.66 3.72 2.99
CA GLN A 61 -5.20 2.47 2.39
C GLN A 61 -6.36 1.66 1.82
N LEU A 62 -7.53 1.67 2.48
CA LEU A 62 -8.73 0.99 2.00
C LEU A 62 -9.23 1.51 0.64
N VAL A 63 -9.12 2.81 0.38
CA VAL A 63 -9.69 3.40 -0.85
C VAL A 63 -8.63 3.59 -1.93
N ILE A 64 -7.46 4.08 -1.55
CA ILE A 64 -6.48 4.62 -2.50
C ILE A 64 -5.58 3.53 -3.07
N MET A 65 -5.15 2.57 -2.26
CA MET A 65 -4.31 1.46 -2.75
C MET A 65 -4.99 0.63 -3.86
N PRO A 66 -6.21 0.08 -3.67
CA PRO A 66 -6.80 -0.79 -4.68
C PRO A 66 -7.36 -0.03 -5.88
N PHE A 67 -7.79 1.22 -5.72
CA PHE A 67 -8.61 1.89 -6.73
C PHE A 67 -7.90 3.12 -7.31
N ALA A 68 -7.54 4.09 -6.49
CA ALA A 68 -7.06 5.38 -6.98
C ALA A 68 -5.67 5.30 -7.63
N ILE A 69 -4.75 4.53 -7.05
CA ILE A 69 -3.40 4.33 -7.60
C ILE A 69 -3.45 3.57 -8.92
N PRO A 70 -4.06 2.36 -9.01
CA PRO A 70 -4.13 1.63 -10.27
C PRO A 70 -4.89 2.40 -11.35
N LYS A 71 -5.99 3.08 -11.01
CA LYS A 71 -6.73 3.93 -11.98
C LYS A 71 -5.86 5.06 -12.53
N THR A 72 -5.05 5.69 -11.68
CA THR A 72 -4.11 6.75 -12.12
C THR A 72 -3.02 6.18 -13.02
N LEU A 73 -2.47 5.01 -12.70
CA LEU A 73 -1.48 4.33 -13.55
C LEU A 73 -2.07 3.90 -14.90
N ARG A 74 -3.30 3.37 -14.91
CA ARG A 74 -4.01 3.00 -16.14
C ARG A 74 -4.26 4.20 -17.06
N LYS A 75 -4.68 5.33 -16.49
CA LYS A 75 -4.84 6.59 -17.24
C LYS A 75 -3.53 7.15 -17.77
N ALA A 76 -2.43 6.94 -17.05
CA ALA A 76 -1.12 7.43 -17.45
C ALA A 76 -0.57 6.68 -18.67
N PHE A 77 -0.80 5.35 -18.73
CA PHE A 77 -0.19 4.44 -19.71
C PHE A 77 -1.23 3.53 -20.41
N PRO A 78 -2.24 4.08 -21.12
CA PRO A 78 -3.35 3.29 -21.66
C PRO A 78 -2.94 2.30 -22.76
N ASN A 79 -1.86 2.58 -23.50
CA ASN A 79 -1.42 1.77 -24.64
C ASN A 79 -0.41 0.67 -24.25
N HIS A 80 -0.04 0.59 -22.97
CA HIS A 80 1.02 -0.30 -22.48
C HIS A 80 0.42 -1.52 -21.79
N GLN A 81 0.40 -2.67 -22.48
CA GLN A 81 -0.19 -3.91 -21.95
C GLN A 81 0.48 -4.36 -20.65
N GLU A 82 1.80 -4.24 -20.53
CA GLU A 82 2.53 -4.56 -19.29
C GLU A 82 2.11 -3.66 -18.12
N ALA A 83 2.00 -2.35 -18.36
CA ALA A 83 1.52 -1.39 -17.37
C ALA A 83 0.08 -1.68 -16.93
N MET A 84 -0.79 -2.13 -17.85
CA MET A 84 -2.15 -2.56 -17.52
C MET A 84 -2.13 -3.80 -16.62
N LEU A 85 -1.30 -4.79 -16.95
CA LEU A 85 -1.18 -6.03 -16.19
C LEU A 85 -0.67 -5.77 -14.77
N LEU A 86 0.37 -4.94 -14.60
CA LEU A 86 0.85 -4.54 -13.27
C LEU A 86 -0.20 -3.74 -12.50
N SER A 87 -0.93 -2.84 -13.17
CA SER A 87 -2.03 -2.12 -12.53
C SER A 87 -3.13 -3.06 -12.05
N ASN A 88 -3.48 -4.10 -12.82
CA ASN A 88 -4.44 -5.12 -12.42
C ASN A 88 -3.95 -5.91 -11.20
N LYS A 89 -2.67 -6.25 -11.14
CA LYS A 89 -2.05 -6.89 -9.97
C LYS A 89 -2.13 -6.01 -8.73
N LEU A 90 -1.88 -4.70 -8.86
CA LEU A 90 -2.05 -3.75 -7.75
C LEU A 90 -3.49 -3.71 -7.24
N VAL A 91 -4.50 -3.72 -8.12
CA VAL A 91 -5.90 -3.84 -7.69
C VAL A 91 -6.11 -5.14 -6.92
N HIS A 92 -5.65 -6.27 -7.46
CA HIS A 92 -5.85 -7.58 -6.85
C HIS A 92 -5.22 -7.69 -5.45
N TYR A 93 -3.95 -7.31 -5.31
CA TYR A 93 -3.26 -7.34 -4.02
C TYR A 93 -3.84 -6.31 -3.04
N GLY A 94 -4.22 -5.12 -3.52
CA GLY A 94 -4.87 -4.10 -2.69
C GLY A 94 -6.24 -4.56 -2.17
N SER A 95 -7.06 -5.18 -3.01
CA SER A 95 -8.36 -5.70 -2.62
C SER A 95 -8.24 -6.84 -1.61
N TRP A 96 -7.31 -7.79 -1.81
CA TRP A 96 -7.09 -8.85 -0.83
C TRP A 96 -6.58 -8.31 0.49
N PHE A 97 -5.63 -7.38 0.47
CA PHE A 97 -5.17 -6.69 1.68
C PHE A 97 -6.36 -6.13 2.49
N ILE A 98 -7.30 -5.46 1.82
CA ILE A 98 -8.49 -4.87 2.45
C ILE A 98 -9.38 -5.93 3.09
N VAL A 99 -9.65 -7.01 2.35
CA VAL A 99 -10.49 -8.10 2.86
C VAL A 99 -9.85 -8.71 4.10
N PHE A 100 -8.57 -9.06 4.06
CA PHE A 100 -7.88 -9.67 5.21
C PHE A 100 -7.70 -8.71 6.38
N ALA A 101 -7.37 -7.44 6.13
CA ALA A 101 -7.24 -6.42 7.17
C ALA A 101 -8.60 -6.13 7.83
N GLY A 102 -9.68 -6.03 7.05
CA GLY A 102 -11.04 -5.85 7.54
C GLY A 102 -11.52 -7.04 8.36
N LEU A 103 -11.31 -8.26 7.87
CA LEU A 103 -11.65 -9.48 8.61
C LEU A 103 -10.83 -9.60 9.91
N SER A 104 -9.54 -9.27 9.88
CA SER A 104 -8.69 -9.26 11.08
C SER A 104 -9.21 -8.26 12.13
N TYR A 105 -9.61 -7.06 11.69
CA TYR A 105 -10.21 -6.06 12.57
C TYR A 105 -11.52 -6.55 13.20
N VAL A 106 -12.42 -7.15 12.41
CA VAL A 106 -13.68 -7.72 12.92
C VAL A 106 -13.40 -8.87 13.90
N ALA A 107 -12.50 -9.80 13.58
CA ALA A 107 -12.15 -10.91 14.45
C ALA A 107 -11.55 -10.45 15.78
N ALA A 108 -10.78 -9.36 15.77
CA ALA A 108 -10.23 -8.74 16.98
C ALA A 108 -11.33 -8.20 17.90
N ILE A 109 -12.40 -7.61 17.35
CA ILE A 109 -13.56 -7.12 18.13
C ILE A 109 -14.27 -8.29 18.83
N PHE A 110 -14.37 -9.44 18.18
CA PHE A 110 -14.99 -10.65 18.75
C PHE A 110 -14.04 -11.48 19.64
N HIS A 111 -12.83 -10.98 19.93
CA HIS A 111 -11.83 -11.68 20.76
C HIS A 111 -11.41 -13.07 20.24
N VAL A 112 -11.49 -13.32 18.93
CA VAL A 112 -11.07 -14.58 18.32
C VAL A 112 -9.57 -14.54 18.01
N HIS A 113 -8.75 -14.68 19.04
CA HIS A 113 -7.30 -14.43 18.98
C HIS A 113 -6.56 -15.24 17.90
N LEU A 114 -6.80 -16.56 17.81
CA LEU A 114 -6.07 -17.42 16.87
C LEU A 114 -6.32 -17.08 15.39
N VAL A 115 -7.56 -16.72 15.06
CA VAL A 115 -7.97 -16.34 13.69
C VAL A 115 -7.43 -14.94 13.36
N THR A 116 -7.40 -14.05 14.35
CA THR A 116 -6.93 -12.66 14.19
C THR A 116 -5.47 -12.62 13.73
N ASP A 117 -4.61 -13.43 14.34
CA ASP A 117 -3.18 -13.48 14.01
C ASP A 117 -2.94 -13.97 12.57
N GLY A 118 -3.63 -15.04 12.15
CA GLY A 118 -3.52 -15.58 10.79
C GLY A 118 -4.01 -14.62 9.71
N LEU A 119 -5.12 -13.93 9.95
CA LEU A 119 -5.64 -12.90 9.04
C LEU A 119 -4.70 -11.69 8.96
N GLY A 120 -4.14 -11.27 10.10
CA GLY A 120 -3.19 -10.16 10.17
C GLY A 120 -1.90 -10.44 9.38
N ILE A 121 -1.33 -11.64 9.55
CA ILE A 121 -0.15 -12.07 8.77
C ILE A 121 -0.47 -12.07 7.27
N THR A 122 -1.63 -12.61 6.88
CA THR A 122 -2.06 -12.67 5.48
C THR A 122 -2.23 -11.26 4.89
N ALA A 123 -2.81 -10.33 5.64
CA ALA A 123 -2.91 -8.94 5.23
C ALA A 123 -1.52 -8.31 4.99
N ILE A 124 -0.57 -8.53 5.91
CA ILE A 124 0.81 -8.04 5.75
C ILE A 124 1.45 -8.61 4.48
N VAL A 125 1.26 -9.89 4.17
CA VAL A 125 1.78 -10.50 2.93
C VAL A 125 1.24 -9.79 1.69
N PHE A 126 -0.07 -9.56 1.60
CA PHE A 126 -0.66 -8.84 0.46
C PHE A 126 -0.21 -7.37 0.38
N TRP A 127 -0.01 -6.71 1.52
CA TRP A 127 0.56 -5.36 1.57
C TRP A 127 1.99 -5.33 1.00
N VAL A 128 2.84 -6.30 1.37
CA VAL A 128 4.19 -6.43 0.82
C VAL A 128 4.15 -6.74 -0.68
N LEU A 129 3.31 -7.67 -1.13
CA LEU A 129 3.16 -7.98 -2.57
C LEU A 129 2.71 -6.76 -3.39
N TYR A 130 1.79 -5.96 -2.84
CA TYR A 130 1.39 -4.70 -3.43
C TYR A 130 2.59 -3.76 -3.56
N TRP A 131 3.36 -3.58 -2.47
CA TRP A 131 4.52 -2.70 -2.47
C TRP A 131 5.61 -3.14 -3.46
N LEU A 132 5.92 -4.43 -3.51
CA LEU A 132 6.86 -5.00 -4.49
C LEU A 132 6.40 -4.73 -5.93
N THR A 133 5.10 -4.87 -6.20
CA THR A 133 4.51 -4.58 -7.52
C THR A 133 4.62 -3.09 -7.86
N ALA A 134 4.39 -2.20 -6.89
CA ALA A 134 4.55 -0.76 -7.08
C ALA A 134 6.02 -0.37 -7.35
N MET A 135 6.98 -1.02 -6.68
CA MET A 135 8.41 -0.85 -6.95
C MET A 135 8.79 -1.37 -8.34
N LYS A 136 8.26 -2.53 -8.74
CA LYS A 136 8.45 -3.06 -10.09
C LYS A 136 7.94 -2.09 -11.15
N PHE A 137 6.72 -1.58 -10.97
CA PHE A 137 6.15 -0.55 -11.85
C PHE A 137 7.06 0.68 -11.93
N ARG A 138 7.56 1.18 -10.79
CA ARG A 138 8.47 2.32 -10.75
C ARG A 138 9.74 2.08 -11.57
N ARG A 139 10.30 0.86 -11.53
CA ARG A 139 11.50 0.47 -12.28
C ARG A 139 11.23 0.40 -13.78
N GLU A 140 10.12 -0.22 -14.18
CA GLU A 140 9.78 -0.41 -15.61
C GLU A 140 9.19 0.85 -16.25
N ARG A 141 8.82 1.86 -15.46
CA ARG A 141 8.20 3.09 -15.95
C ARG A 141 9.02 3.84 -17.00
N GLN A 142 10.34 3.90 -16.87
CA GLN A 142 11.17 4.62 -17.86
C GLN A 142 11.00 4.03 -19.25
N ARG A 143 11.00 2.70 -19.35
CA ARG A 143 10.73 1.98 -20.59
C ARG A 143 9.38 2.35 -21.20
N PHE A 144 8.32 2.41 -20.39
CA PHE A 144 7.00 2.81 -20.88
C PHE A 144 6.97 4.25 -21.40
N ILE A 145 7.75 5.16 -20.82
CA ILE A 145 7.81 6.56 -21.27
C ILE A 145 8.55 6.65 -22.61
N ASP A 146 9.64 5.92 -22.77
CA ASP A 146 10.44 5.94 -23.99
C ASP A 146 9.66 5.37 -25.18
N GLU A 147 8.95 4.25 -25.00
CA GLU A 147 8.07 3.64 -26.00
C GLU A 147 6.84 4.51 -26.37
N THR A 148 6.55 5.60 -25.66
CA THR A 148 5.44 6.52 -26.00
C THR A 148 5.89 7.71 -26.86
N LYS A 149 7.21 7.89 -27.05
CA LYS A 149 7.77 8.98 -27.87
C LYS A 149 8.03 8.59 -29.32
N ASP A 150 8.05 7.29 -29.59
CA ASP A 150 8.16 6.71 -30.94
C ASP A 150 6.78 6.62 -31.61
#